data_AF-A0A523F0L9-F1
#
_entry.id   AF-A0A523F0L9-F1
#
_cell.length_a   1.000
_cell.length_b   1.000
_cell.length_c   1.000
_cell.angle_alpha   90.00
_cell.angle_beta   90.00
_cell.angle_gamma   90.00
#
_symmetry.space_group_name_H-M   'P 1'
#
loop_
_entity.id
_entity.type
_entity.pdbx_description
1 polymer ?
#
loop_
_entity_poly.entity_id
_entity_poly.type
_entity_poly.pdbx_seq_one_letter_code
_entity_poly.pdbx_strand_id
1 'polypeptide(L)'
;MDSSDQSETFAEFRTSFSYGSRNDLNFKFLKAMSDDDAASFLQLVLDLIGDAYDTGDVAPLIAAAYDAQIAAYAPDPGAVATYSYDDGPFVPVTRALAESRVGLLSSSGHFVDGDDPKPFEVEDMSQEEAMRRIGEFLRATPSLSEIPSDTPV
;
A
#
# COMPACT_ATOMS: atom_id res chain seq x y z
N MET A 1 -16.73 -11.98 32.07
CA MET A 1 -18.15 -11.97 31.67
C MET A 1 -18.28 -10.92 30.59
N ASP A 2 -18.49 -11.41 29.37
CA ASP A 2 -18.81 -10.73 28.10
C ASP A 2 -18.31 -9.29 27.91
N SER A 3 -17.12 -9.17 27.31
CA SER A 3 -16.98 -8.13 26.29
C SER A 3 -17.75 -8.62 25.09
N SER A 4 -18.77 -7.85 24.69
CA SER A 4 -19.58 -8.07 23.50
C SER A 4 -18.70 -8.51 22.32
N ASP A 5 -18.80 -9.78 21.97
CA ASP A 5 -18.25 -10.36 20.74
C ASP A 5 -19.08 -9.78 19.59
N GLN A 6 -18.80 -8.51 19.24
CA GLN A 6 -19.40 -7.89 18.08
C GLN A 6 -18.92 -8.69 16.88
N SER A 7 -19.84 -9.49 16.32
CA SER A 7 -19.58 -10.25 15.10
C SER A 7 -19.19 -9.26 14.01
N GLU A 8 -17.93 -9.31 13.61
CA GLU A 8 -17.38 -8.49 12.53
C GLU A 8 -18.11 -8.83 11.22
N THR A 9 -18.56 -7.80 10.51
CA THR A 9 -19.10 -7.94 9.16
C THR A 9 -17.99 -8.26 8.17
N PHE A 10 -18.33 -8.84 7.02
CA PHE A 10 -17.33 -9.13 5.99
C PHE A 10 -16.61 -7.87 5.48
N ALA A 11 -17.33 -6.74 5.36
CA ALA A 11 -16.75 -5.45 5.01
C ALA A 11 -15.74 -4.96 6.08
N GLU A 12 -16.06 -5.10 7.36
CA GLU A 12 -15.12 -4.74 8.45
C GLU A 12 -13.88 -5.64 8.40
N PHE A 13 -14.05 -6.95 8.20
CA PHE A 13 -12.95 -7.89 8.03
C PHE A 13 -12.03 -7.48 6.88
N ARG A 14 -12.61 -7.27 5.69
CA ARG A 14 -11.89 -6.91 4.46
C ARG A 14 -11.10 -5.61 4.60
N THR A 15 -11.65 -4.63 5.31
CA THR A 15 -11.03 -3.32 5.49
C THR A 15 -10.01 -3.28 6.63
N SER A 16 -10.10 -4.20 7.60
CA SER A 16 -9.23 -4.28 8.78
C SER A 16 -7.74 -4.48 8.47
N PHE A 17 -7.41 -5.02 7.29
CA PHE A 17 -6.04 -5.26 6.84
C PHE A 17 -5.30 -3.95 6.50
N SER A 18 -6.01 -2.97 5.96
CA SER A 18 -5.43 -1.69 5.55
C SER A 18 -5.40 -0.70 6.71
N TYR A 19 -4.35 -0.80 7.56
CA TYR A 19 -4.19 0.06 8.73
C TYR A 19 -5.38 0.02 9.70
N GLY A 20 -6.12 -1.09 9.72
CA GLY A 20 -7.17 -1.37 10.68
C GLY A 20 -6.67 -2.25 11.83
N SER A 21 -7.59 -2.98 12.46
CA SER A 21 -7.28 -3.84 13.63
C SER A 21 -6.27 -4.96 13.33
N ARG A 22 -6.23 -5.48 12.09
CA ARG A 22 -5.29 -6.53 11.68
C ARG A 22 -3.98 -5.98 11.14
N ASN A 23 -4.03 -4.84 10.44
CA ASN A 23 -2.87 -4.15 9.87
C ASN A 23 -1.87 -5.06 9.13
N ASP A 24 -2.36 -6.01 8.36
CA ASP A 24 -1.53 -6.86 7.49
C ASP A 24 -1.46 -6.24 6.09
N LEU A 25 -0.31 -5.62 5.81
CA LEU A 25 -0.09 -4.85 4.60
C LEU A 25 0.02 -5.72 3.33
N ASN A 26 0.21 -7.04 3.46
CA ASN A 26 0.29 -7.93 2.30
C ASN A 26 -1.07 -8.02 1.59
N PHE A 27 -2.17 -7.96 2.35
CA PHE A 27 -3.54 -8.07 1.85
C PHE A 27 -4.34 -6.78 1.98
N LYS A 28 -3.69 -5.64 2.22
CA LYS A 28 -4.39 -4.34 2.33
C LYS A 28 -5.21 -3.97 1.08
N PHE A 29 -4.89 -4.54 -0.08
CA PHE A 29 -5.63 -4.35 -1.33
C PHE A 29 -7.08 -4.82 -1.25
N LEU A 30 -7.39 -5.75 -0.33
CA LEU A 30 -8.75 -6.19 -0.05
C LEU A 30 -9.69 -5.01 0.23
N LYS A 31 -9.22 -3.93 0.88
CA LYS A 31 -9.99 -2.71 1.13
C LYS A 31 -10.55 -2.04 -0.14
N ALA A 32 -9.91 -2.21 -1.30
CA ALA A 32 -10.37 -1.63 -2.56
C ALA A 32 -11.34 -2.53 -3.33
N MET A 33 -11.48 -3.80 -2.96
CA MET A 33 -12.38 -4.75 -3.62
C MET A 33 -13.83 -4.58 -3.16
N SER A 34 -14.79 -4.99 -3.99
CA SER A 34 -16.17 -5.20 -3.50
C SER A 34 -16.22 -6.42 -2.57
N ASP A 35 -17.31 -6.57 -1.82
CA ASP A 35 -17.49 -7.75 -0.97
C ASP A 35 -17.60 -9.03 -1.80
N ASP A 36 -18.25 -8.99 -2.97
CA ASP A 36 -18.35 -10.14 -3.88
C ASP A 36 -16.99 -10.53 -4.46
N ASP A 37 -16.18 -9.55 -4.88
CA ASP A 37 -14.85 -9.81 -5.43
C ASP A 37 -13.90 -10.36 -4.37
N ALA A 38 -13.95 -9.79 -3.16
CA ALA A 38 -13.13 -10.28 -2.05
C ALA A 38 -13.54 -11.68 -1.61
N ALA A 39 -14.84 -11.99 -1.56
CA ALA A 39 -15.31 -13.34 -1.27
C ALA A 39 -14.84 -14.35 -2.33
N SER A 40 -14.97 -13.99 -3.61
CA SER A 40 -14.50 -14.81 -4.74
C SER A 40 -12.99 -15.04 -4.68
N PHE A 41 -12.21 -14.02 -4.35
CA PHE A 41 -10.77 -14.14 -4.15
C PHE A 41 -10.41 -15.08 -2.99
N LEU A 42 -11.08 -14.96 -1.84
CA LEU A 42 -10.84 -15.83 -0.70
C LEU A 42 -11.19 -17.29 -1.01
N GLN A 43 -12.29 -17.53 -1.74
CA GLN A 43 -12.64 -18.86 -2.20
C GLN A 43 -11.55 -19.44 -3.11
N LEU A 44 -11.07 -18.66 -4.09
CA LEU A 44 -9.97 -19.08 -4.96
C LEU A 44 -8.70 -19.42 -4.18
N VAL A 45 -8.34 -18.61 -3.18
CA VAL A 45 -7.17 -18.88 -2.32
C VAL A 45 -7.34 -20.18 -1.56
N LEU A 46 -8.52 -20.46 -1.02
CA LEU A 46 -8.80 -21.72 -0.32
C LEU A 46 -8.68 -22.93 -1.25
N ASP A 47 -9.20 -22.83 -2.48
CA ASP A 47 -9.07 -23.89 -3.48
C ASP A 47 -7.60 -24.16 -3.83
N LEU A 48 -6.83 -23.10 -4.10
CA LEU A 48 -5.41 -23.19 -4.45
C LEU A 48 -4.53 -23.67 -3.29
N ILE A 49 -4.92 -23.43 -2.03
CA ILE A 49 -4.25 -24.02 -0.87
C ILE A 49 -4.44 -25.55 -0.88
N GLY A 50 -5.63 -26.04 -1.25
CA GLY A 50 -5.88 -27.47 -1.43
C GLY A 50 -4.95 -28.07 -2.49
N ASP A 51 -4.89 -27.44 -3.66
CA ASP A 51 -4.01 -27.89 -4.75
C ASP A 51 -2.52 -27.85 -4.35
N ALA A 52 -2.10 -26.80 -3.65
CA ALA A 52 -0.73 -26.66 -3.16
C ALA A 52 -0.37 -27.71 -2.09
N TYR A 53 -1.33 -28.12 -1.26
CA TYR A 53 -1.13 -29.20 -0.29
C TYR A 53 -0.82 -30.53 -0.98
N ASP A 54 -1.53 -30.83 -2.07
CA ASP A 54 -1.38 -32.09 -2.81
C ASP A 54 -0.14 -32.10 -3.72
N THR A 55 0.22 -30.95 -4.30
CA THR A 55 1.28 -30.85 -5.32
C THR A 55 2.59 -30.29 -4.80
N GLY A 56 2.57 -29.52 -3.71
CA GLY A 56 3.68 -28.71 -3.23
C GLY A 56 3.96 -27.44 -4.05
N ASP A 57 3.17 -27.16 -5.10
CA ASP A 57 3.35 -25.98 -5.95
C ASP A 57 2.53 -24.80 -5.43
N VAL A 58 3.23 -23.74 -5.00
CA VAL A 58 2.63 -22.50 -4.49
C VAL A 58 2.59 -21.38 -5.51
N ALA A 59 3.15 -21.57 -6.71
CA ALA A 59 3.17 -20.52 -7.74
C ALA A 59 1.76 -20.02 -8.12
N PRO A 60 0.72 -20.86 -8.21
CA PRO A 60 -0.64 -20.39 -8.46
C PRO A 60 -1.18 -19.44 -7.38
N LEU A 61 -0.87 -19.69 -6.09
CA LEU A 61 -1.27 -18.80 -4.98
C LEU A 61 -0.64 -17.41 -5.12
N ILE A 62 0.64 -17.36 -5.49
CA ILE A 62 1.38 -16.11 -5.70
C ILE A 62 0.75 -15.33 -6.87
N ALA A 63 0.48 -16.00 -7.99
CA ALA A 63 -0.15 -15.39 -9.15
C ALA A 63 -1.55 -14.83 -8.82
N ALA A 64 -2.38 -15.60 -8.10
CA ALA A 64 -3.71 -15.15 -7.71
C ALA A 64 -3.68 -13.90 -6.82
N ALA A 65 -2.76 -13.83 -5.84
CA ALA A 65 -2.60 -12.65 -5.00
C ALA A 65 -2.13 -11.43 -5.80
N TYR A 66 -1.21 -11.64 -6.75
CA TYR A 66 -0.71 -10.59 -7.63
C TYR A 66 -1.80 -10.03 -8.55
N ASP A 67 -2.56 -10.90 -9.21
CA ASP A 67 -3.64 -10.51 -10.12
C ASP A 67 -4.76 -9.78 -9.36
N ALA A 68 -5.12 -10.24 -8.16
CA ALA A 68 -6.09 -9.56 -7.30
C ALA A 68 -5.60 -8.17 -6.87
N GLN A 69 -4.30 -8.03 -6.56
CA GLN A 69 -3.71 -6.74 -6.23
C GLN A 69 -3.75 -5.78 -7.43
N ILE A 70 -3.44 -6.25 -8.64
CA ILE A 70 -3.55 -5.44 -9.87
C ILE A 70 -4.99 -4.97 -10.04
N ALA A 71 -5.96 -5.89 -9.97
CA ALA A 71 -7.37 -5.56 -10.16
C ALA A 71 -7.87 -4.54 -9.13
N ALA A 72 -7.48 -4.72 -7.86
CA ALA A 72 -7.87 -3.83 -6.76
C ALA A 72 -7.26 -2.42 -6.85
N TYR A 73 -6.09 -2.27 -7.48
CA TYR A 73 -5.40 -0.98 -7.61
C TYR A 73 -5.51 -0.34 -8.99
N ALA A 74 -6.08 -1.05 -9.96
CA ALA A 74 -6.32 -0.49 -11.28
C ALA A 74 -7.22 0.74 -11.14
N PRO A 75 -6.82 1.90 -11.66
CA PRO A 75 -7.67 3.07 -11.65
C PRO A 75 -8.92 2.81 -12.51
N ASP A 76 -10.06 3.35 -12.09
CA ASP A 76 -11.27 3.30 -12.90
C ASP A 76 -11.02 3.91 -14.29
N PRO A 77 -11.68 3.40 -15.35
CA PRO A 77 -11.57 3.98 -16.67
C PRO A 77 -11.87 5.49 -16.66
N GLY A 78 -10.87 6.30 -17.01
CA GLY A 78 -10.98 7.77 -17.02
C GLY A 78 -10.71 8.46 -15.68
N ALA A 79 -10.26 7.73 -14.66
CA ALA A 79 -9.81 8.34 -13.42
C ALA A 79 -8.66 9.33 -13.68
N VAL A 80 -8.76 10.51 -13.07
CA VAL A 80 -7.71 11.52 -13.09
C VAL A 80 -6.81 11.30 -11.87
N ALA A 81 -5.50 11.45 -12.04
CA ALA A 81 -4.56 11.36 -10.93
C ALA A 81 -4.93 12.38 -9.84
N THR A 82 -5.07 11.90 -8.59
CA THR A 82 -5.40 12.75 -7.43
C THR A 82 -4.40 13.87 -7.22
N TYR A 83 -3.13 13.60 -7.49
CA TYR A 83 -2.05 14.57 -7.43
C TYR A 83 -1.46 14.74 -8.83
N SER A 84 -1.57 15.96 -9.34
CA SER A 84 -0.91 16.40 -10.56
C SER A 84 -0.16 17.67 -10.22
N TYR A 85 1.09 17.76 -10.65
CA TYR A 85 1.96 18.89 -10.39
C TYR A 85 2.35 19.48 -11.73
N ASP A 86 2.14 20.79 -11.90
CA ASP A 86 2.50 21.51 -13.13
C ASP A 86 4.03 21.55 -13.32
N ASP A 87 4.76 21.70 -12.22
CA ASP A 87 6.23 21.73 -12.15
C ASP A 87 6.75 20.70 -11.13
N GLY A 88 7.88 20.05 -11.45
CA GLY A 88 8.58 19.16 -10.51
C GLY A 88 9.97 18.80 -11.03
N PRO A 89 10.81 18.09 -10.24
CA PRO A 89 12.14 17.65 -10.66
C PRO A 89 12.09 16.50 -11.68
N PHE A 90 11.07 16.50 -12.54
CA PHE A 90 10.83 15.47 -13.53
C PHE A 90 11.62 15.81 -14.79
N VAL A 91 12.79 15.19 -14.94
CA VAL A 91 13.52 15.23 -16.21
C VAL A 91 12.77 14.35 -17.21
N PRO A 92 12.36 14.87 -18.39
CA PRO A 92 11.68 14.05 -19.39
C PRO A 92 12.53 12.84 -19.78
N VAL A 93 11.93 11.65 -19.76
CA VAL A 93 12.61 10.44 -20.21
C VAL A 93 12.74 10.51 -21.73
N THR A 94 13.97 10.66 -22.23
CA THR A 94 14.24 10.88 -23.66
C THR A 94 14.32 9.59 -24.48
N ARG A 95 14.23 8.42 -23.82
CA ARG A 95 14.36 7.10 -24.43
C ARG A 95 13.11 6.26 -24.18
N ALA A 96 12.75 5.40 -25.14
CA ALA A 96 11.69 4.42 -24.94
C ALA A 96 12.00 3.55 -23.71
N LEU A 97 10.98 3.26 -22.89
CA LEU A 97 11.14 2.47 -21.66
C LEU A 97 11.76 1.10 -21.95
N ALA A 98 11.36 0.46 -23.06
CA ALA A 98 11.88 -0.83 -23.50
C ALA A 98 13.39 -0.82 -23.83
N GLU A 99 13.98 0.34 -24.09
CA GLU A 99 15.42 0.51 -24.38
C GLU A 99 16.19 1.11 -23.20
N SER A 100 15.49 1.42 -22.11
CA SER A 100 16.05 2.11 -20.95
C SER A 100 16.63 1.10 -19.96
N ARG A 101 17.74 1.47 -19.31
CA ARG A 101 18.21 0.78 -18.10
C ARG A 101 17.70 1.57 -16.91
N VAL A 102 16.80 0.97 -16.15
CA VAL A 102 16.21 1.59 -14.96
C VAL A 102 17.01 1.14 -13.75
N GLY A 103 17.55 2.10 -12.99
CA GLY A 103 18.08 1.84 -11.66
C GLY A 103 16.94 1.98 -10.65
N LEU A 104 16.58 0.90 -9.98
CA LEU A 104 15.64 0.97 -8.86
C LEU A 104 16.43 1.35 -7.61
N LEU A 105 16.25 2.58 -7.14
CA LEU A 105 16.72 3.00 -5.83
C LEU A 105 15.52 2.93 -4.87
N SER A 106 15.53 1.95 -3.97
CA SER A 106 14.55 1.89 -2.88
C SER A 106 15.21 2.41 -1.61
N SER A 107 14.76 3.56 -1.13
CA SER A 107 15.07 4.04 0.20
C SER A 107 13.92 3.75 1.16
N SER A 108 14.22 3.33 2.38
CA SER A 108 13.26 3.41 3.49
C SER A 108 13.09 4.87 3.94
N GLY A 109 12.39 5.11 5.05
CA GLY A 109 12.37 6.44 5.66
C GLY A 109 13.80 6.94 5.93
N HIS A 110 14.15 8.06 5.32
CA HIS A 110 15.35 8.81 5.63
C HIS A 110 14.98 9.94 6.57
N PHE A 111 15.63 10.00 7.71
CA PHE A 111 15.44 11.03 8.72
C PHE A 111 16.74 11.83 8.82
N VAL A 112 16.63 13.15 8.73
CA VAL A 112 17.76 14.06 8.97
C VAL A 112 17.72 14.42 10.45
N ASP A 113 18.88 14.37 11.13
CA ASP A 113 18.96 14.68 12.56
C ASP A 113 18.46 16.11 12.83
N GLY A 114 17.52 16.25 13.77
CA GLY A 114 16.85 17.52 14.07
C GLY A 114 15.76 17.97 13.09
N ASP A 115 15.48 17.18 12.05
CA ASP A 115 14.42 17.43 11.04
C ASP A 115 13.43 16.26 11.00
N ASP A 116 13.04 15.79 12.19
CA ASP A 116 11.94 14.82 12.29
C ASP A 116 10.64 15.48 11.79
N PRO A 117 9.92 14.82 10.87
CA PRO A 117 8.67 15.37 10.38
C PRO A 117 7.70 15.56 11.56
N LYS A 118 7.08 16.74 11.64
CA LYS A 118 6.01 17.09 12.60
C LYS A 118 4.65 17.06 11.90
N PRO A 119 4.16 15.87 11.51
CA PRO A 119 2.92 15.79 10.77
C PRO A 119 1.76 16.34 11.58
N PHE A 120 0.97 17.19 10.93
CA PHE A 120 -0.12 17.93 11.57
C PHE A 120 0.34 18.75 12.79
N GLU A 121 1.59 19.21 12.77
CA GLU A 121 2.20 20.02 13.84
C GLU A 121 2.32 19.28 15.19
N VAL A 122 2.21 17.95 15.19
CA VAL A 122 2.41 17.12 16.39
C VAL A 122 3.87 16.74 16.52
N GLU A 123 4.51 17.19 17.60
CA GLU A 123 5.84 16.74 18.00
C GLU A 123 5.76 15.31 18.59
N ASP A 124 6.76 14.48 18.28
CA ASP A 124 6.93 13.12 18.83
C ASP A 124 5.67 12.23 18.74
N MET A 125 4.99 12.25 17.60
CA MET A 125 3.79 11.43 17.37
C MET A 125 4.08 9.93 17.61
N SER A 126 3.28 9.30 18.47
CA SER A 126 3.41 7.86 18.73
C SER A 126 3.01 7.02 17.49
N GLN A 127 3.54 5.80 17.39
CA GLN A 127 3.14 4.86 16.33
C GLN A 127 1.63 4.57 16.32
N GLU A 128 1.01 4.42 17.50
CA GLU A 128 -0.43 4.20 17.62
C GLU A 128 -1.23 5.39 17.06
N GLU A 129 -0.79 6.61 17.38
CA GLU A 129 -1.40 7.84 16.85
C GLU A 129 -1.22 7.97 15.34
N ALA A 130 0.00 7.68 14.85
CA ALA A 130 0.30 7.67 13.43
C ALA A 130 -0.56 6.65 12.67
N MET A 131 -0.74 5.44 13.21
CA MET A 131 -1.63 4.42 12.64
C MET A 131 -3.09 4.90 12.59
N ARG A 132 -3.58 5.54 13.66
CA ARG A 132 -4.94 6.09 13.70
C ARG A 132 -5.15 7.18 12.64
N ARG A 133 -4.12 7.99 12.38
CA ARG A 133 -4.18 9.13 11.46
C ARG A 133 -3.64 8.85 10.06
N ILE A 134 -3.17 7.64 9.78
CA ILE A 134 -2.50 7.31 8.51
C ILE A 134 -3.36 7.61 7.27
N GLY A 135 -4.69 7.51 7.40
CA GLY A 135 -5.62 7.90 6.33
C GLY A 135 -5.59 9.40 6.01
N GLU A 136 -5.37 10.25 7.01
CA GLU A 136 -5.14 11.69 6.82
C GLU A 136 -3.78 11.93 6.17
N PHE A 137 -2.73 11.23 6.62
CA PHE A 137 -1.38 11.33 6.04
C PHE A 137 -1.37 10.99 4.55
N LEU A 138 -1.97 9.86 4.16
CA LEU A 138 -1.98 9.39 2.77
C LEU A 138 -2.76 10.32 1.82
N ARG A 139 -3.66 11.14 2.36
CA ARG A 139 -4.45 12.13 1.62
C ARG A 139 -3.91 13.55 1.72
N ALA A 140 -2.96 13.79 2.62
CA ALA A 140 -2.30 15.06 2.70
C ALA A 140 -1.47 15.26 1.44
N THR A 141 -1.47 16.49 0.91
CA THR A 141 -0.62 16.85 -0.22
C THR A 141 0.84 16.55 0.13
N PRO A 142 1.54 15.67 -0.62
CA PRO A 142 2.96 15.44 -0.40
C PRO A 142 3.75 16.74 -0.49
N SER A 143 4.67 16.95 0.46
CA SER A 143 5.65 18.04 0.40
C SER A 143 7.00 17.51 -0.11
N LEU A 144 7.74 18.35 -0.80
CA LEU A 144 9.12 18.07 -1.20
C LEU A 144 10.04 18.40 -0.01
N SER A 145 10.96 17.49 0.32
CA SER A 145 12.07 17.75 1.24
C SER A 145 13.39 17.60 0.49
N GLU A 146 14.33 18.50 0.78
CA GLU A 146 15.69 18.45 0.26
C GLU A 146 16.58 17.72 1.27
N ILE A 147 17.11 16.55 0.90
CA ILE A 147 18.10 15.85 1.72
C ILE A 147 19.48 16.29 1.23
N PRO A 148 20.31 16.96 2.07
CA PRO A 148 21.66 17.31 1.70
C PRO A 148 22.46 16.05 1.35
N SER A 149 23.00 16.01 0.14
CA SER A 149 23.89 14.93 -0.30
C SER A 149 25.29 15.50 -0.50
N ASP A 150 26.06 15.56 0.59
CA ASP A 150 27.51 15.69 0.49
C ASP A 150 28.05 14.33 0.06
N THR A 151 28.11 14.07 -1.25
CA THR A 151 28.85 12.93 -1.77
C THR A 151 30.34 13.26 -1.69
N PRO A 152 31.15 12.57 -0.87
CA PRO A 152 32.59 12.80 -0.86
C PRO A 152 33.17 12.51 -2.25
N VAL A 153 33.98 13.44 -2.77
CA VAL A 153 34.80 13.26 -3.99
C VAL A 153 35.99 12.35 -3.73
#